data_AF-B4JGI9-F1
#
_entry.id   AF-B4JGI9-F1
#
_cell.length_a   1.000
_cell.length_b   1.000
_cell.length_c   1.000
_cell.angle_alpha   90.00
_cell.angle_beta   90.00
_cell.angle_gamma   90.00
#
_symmetry.space_group_name_H-M   'P 1'
#
loop_
_entity.id
_entity.type
_entity.pdbx_description
1 polymer ?
#
loop_
_entity_poly.entity_id
_entity_poly.type
_entity_poly.pdbx_seq_one_letter_code
_entity_poly.pdbx_strand_id
1 'polypeptide(L)'
;MSPHTETAYVSKTQHYLKVKKPLLERQRRARMNKCLDTLKTLVAEFQGDDAILRLDKAEMLEASLLFMRKQLIKQQAPVSPVPMDSFKNGYMNAVSEISRVMACTPAMSVDVGKTVMTHLGMEFQRMLQSDQPQNEQQQQQQQQIKLASSPISRPGSPASSGYHSDAEGSEAATSPQPASNPMWRPW
;
A
#
# COMPACT_ATOMS: atom_id res chain seq x y z
N MET A 1 62.75 37.59 12.28
CA MET A 1 62.49 36.42 11.41
C MET A 1 61.02 36.05 11.59
N SER A 2 60.17 36.44 10.65
CA SER A 2 58.72 36.17 10.74
C SER A 2 58.37 35.07 9.74
N PRO A 3 57.72 33.97 10.16
CA PRO A 3 57.31 32.95 9.21
C PRO A 3 56.08 33.44 8.45
N HIS A 4 56.16 33.38 7.13
CA HIS A 4 55.05 33.66 6.22
C HIS A 4 53.87 32.74 6.54
N THR A 5 52.74 33.31 6.93
CA THR A 5 51.44 32.62 6.91
C THR A 5 51.01 32.51 5.46
N GLU A 6 51.43 31.44 4.79
CA GLU A 6 50.95 31.08 3.46
C GLU A 6 49.45 30.73 3.56
N THR A 7 48.60 31.72 3.28
CA THR A 7 47.16 31.53 3.14
C THR A 7 46.92 30.72 1.86
N ALA A 8 46.96 29.39 1.97
CA ALA A 8 46.64 28.48 0.89
C ALA A 8 45.24 28.79 0.34
N TYR A 9 45.16 29.32 -0.88
CA TYR A 9 43.91 29.63 -1.55
C TYR A 9 43.21 28.32 -1.96
N VAL A 10 42.32 27.83 -1.10
CA VAL A 10 41.57 26.60 -1.37
C VAL A 10 40.58 26.88 -2.50
N SER A 11 40.76 26.21 -3.65
CA SER A 11 39.83 26.29 -4.77
C SER A 11 38.39 26.03 -4.31
N LYS A 12 37.42 26.73 -4.93
CA LYS A 12 35.98 26.56 -4.66
C LYS A 12 35.55 25.09 -4.66
N THR A 13 36.11 24.28 -5.56
CA THR A 13 35.85 22.83 -5.64
C THR A 13 36.41 22.08 -4.42
N GLN A 14 37.63 22.39 -3.99
CA GLN A 14 38.25 21.78 -2.81
C GLN A 14 37.49 22.15 -1.53
N HIS A 15 37.06 23.41 -1.41
CA HIS A 15 36.22 23.87 -0.30
C HIS A 15 34.86 23.14 -0.29
N TYR A 16 34.25 22.96 -1.46
CA TYR A 16 33.00 22.18 -1.58
C TYR A 16 33.16 20.73 -1.11
N LEU A 17 34.18 20.02 -1.59
CA LEU A 17 34.39 18.61 -1.28
C LEU A 17 34.79 18.37 0.18
N LYS A 18 35.63 19.24 0.76
CA LYS A 18 36.19 19.06 2.10
C LYS A 18 35.33 19.67 3.21
N VAL A 19 34.54 20.69 2.91
CA VAL A 19 33.78 21.44 3.93
C VAL A 19 32.28 21.34 3.67
N LYS A 20 31.80 21.85 2.53
CA LYS A 20 30.36 21.98 2.29
C LYS A 20 29.65 20.62 2.15
N LYS A 21 30.21 19.68 1.39
CA LYS A 21 29.63 18.32 1.23
C LYS A 21 29.54 17.58 2.57
N PRO A 22 30.60 17.46 3.38
CA PRO A 22 30.50 16.81 4.70
C PRO A 22 29.51 17.48 5.64
N LEU A 23 29.40 18.82 5.59
CA LEU A 23 28.43 19.57 6.40
C LEU A 23 26.98 19.23 6.02
N LEU A 24 26.66 19.27 4.72
CA LEU A 24 25.32 18.92 4.21
C LEU A 24 24.96 17.46 4.51
N GLU A 25 25.95 16.58 4.41
CA GLU A 25 25.80 15.16 4.74
C GLU A 25 25.45 14.95 6.21
N ARG A 26 26.16 15.65 7.12
CA ARG A 26 25.86 15.62 8.56
C ARG A 26 24.44 16.15 8.83
N GLN A 27 24.04 17.24 8.17
CA GLN A 27 22.69 17.79 8.31
C GLN A 27 21.61 16.82 7.79
N ARG A 28 21.83 16.15 6.66
CA ARG A 28 20.90 15.11 6.17
C ARG A 28 20.79 13.95 7.16
N ARG A 29 21.92 13.45 7.67
CA ARG A 29 21.93 12.35 8.66
C ARG A 29 21.22 12.73 9.95
N ALA A 30 21.43 13.95 10.45
CA ALA A 30 20.73 14.45 11.64
C ALA A 30 19.21 14.48 11.42
N ARG A 31 18.75 14.97 10.26
CA ARG A 31 17.33 14.98 9.90
C ARG A 31 16.75 13.56 9.84
N MET A 32 17.46 12.65 9.18
CA MET A 32 17.03 11.24 9.05
C MET A 32 16.90 10.57 10.41
N ASN A 33 17.88 10.74 11.30
CA ASN A 33 17.81 10.19 12.65
C ASN A 33 16.62 10.78 13.43
N LYS A 34 16.39 12.10 13.36
CA LYS A 34 15.22 12.73 14.00
C LYS A 34 13.90 12.13 13.52
N CYS A 35 13.77 11.88 12.21
CA CYS A 35 12.57 11.23 11.66
C CYS A 35 12.41 9.79 12.17
N LEU A 36 13.51 9.03 12.27
CA LEU A 36 13.48 7.68 12.82
C LEU A 36 13.09 7.70 14.30
N ASP A 37 13.68 8.58 15.12
CA ASP A 37 13.34 8.69 16.54
C ASP A 37 11.84 9.02 16.73
N THR A 38 11.34 9.97 15.94
CA THR A 38 9.90 10.33 15.94
C THR A 38 9.02 9.15 15.55
N LEU A 39 9.39 8.41 14.49
CA LEU A 39 8.66 7.22 14.05
C LEU A 39 8.61 6.16 15.15
N LYS A 40 9.72 5.95 15.87
CA LYS A 40 9.83 4.98 16.96
C LYS A 40 8.85 5.29 18.08
N THR A 41 8.83 6.55 18.51
CA THR A 41 7.91 7.04 19.55
C THR A 41 6.46 6.84 19.13
N LEU A 42 6.08 7.27 17.92
CA LEU A 42 4.71 7.12 17.43
C LEU A 42 4.29 5.66 17.38
N VAL A 43 5.13 4.77 16.83
CA VAL A 43 4.79 3.35 16.72
C VAL A 43 4.68 2.68 18.09
N ALA A 44 5.53 3.05 19.06
CA ALA A 44 5.42 2.60 20.44
C ALA A 44 4.11 3.05 21.09
N GLU A 45 3.76 4.34 20.97
CA GLU A 45 2.52 4.92 21.51
C GLU A 45 1.27 4.25 20.93
N PHE A 46 1.21 4.09 19.60
CA PHE A 46 0.04 3.48 18.93
C PHE A 46 -0.11 1.98 19.19
N GLN A 47 0.97 1.27 19.49
CA GLN A 47 0.93 -0.16 19.83
C GLN A 47 0.86 -0.42 21.34
N GLY A 48 1.19 0.57 22.17
CA GLY A 48 1.31 0.41 23.62
C GLY A 48 2.51 -0.47 24.02
N ASP A 49 3.58 -0.46 23.22
CA ASP A 49 4.76 -1.30 23.43
C ASP A 49 6.07 -0.48 23.41
N ASP A 50 6.59 -0.21 24.60
CA ASP A 50 7.84 0.54 24.81
C ASP A 50 9.09 -0.26 24.38
N ALA A 51 9.00 -1.57 24.16
CA ALA A 51 10.13 -2.36 23.65
C ALA A 51 10.58 -1.86 22.27
N ILE A 52 9.65 -1.28 21.50
CA ILE A 52 9.90 -0.69 20.18
C ILE A 52 10.95 0.42 20.27
N LEU A 53 11.03 1.17 21.37
CA LEU A 53 12.02 2.24 21.55
C LEU A 53 13.46 1.73 21.60
N ARG A 54 13.67 0.44 21.91
CA ARG A 54 14.99 -0.19 22.04
C ARG A 54 15.42 -0.96 20.80
N LEU A 55 14.55 -1.14 19.82
CA LEU A 55 14.85 -1.86 18.58
C LEU A 55 15.96 -1.19 17.78
N ASP A 56 16.66 -1.96 16.97
CA ASP A 56 17.61 -1.38 16.02
C ASP A 56 16.90 -0.65 14.87
N LYS A 57 17.66 -0.09 13.93
CA LYS A 57 17.09 0.67 12.80
C LYS A 57 16.33 -0.21 11.80
N ALA A 58 16.75 -1.45 11.59
CA ALA A 58 16.11 -2.35 10.63
C ALA A 58 14.84 -2.96 11.24
N GLU A 59 14.95 -3.46 12.47
CA GLU A 59 13.84 -4.03 13.24
C GLU A 59 12.71 -3.02 13.44
N MET A 60 13.03 -1.77 13.81
CA MET A 60 11.97 -0.76 14.00
C MET A 60 11.25 -0.42 12.70
N LEU A 61 11.94 -0.48 11.55
CA LEU A 61 11.33 -0.21 10.25
C LEU A 61 10.41 -1.36 9.83
N GLU A 62 10.80 -2.60 10.07
CA GLU A 62 9.95 -3.78 9.85
C GLU A 62 8.71 -3.75 10.74
N ALA A 63 8.88 -3.48 12.04
CA ALA A 63 7.78 -3.34 12.98
C ALA A 63 6.80 -2.22 12.54
N SER A 64 7.33 -1.09 12.05
CA SER A 64 6.52 0.01 11.52
C SER A 64 5.73 -0.40 10.27
N LEU A 65 6.33 -1.16 9.36
CA LEU A 65 5.65 -1.66 8.15
C LEU A 65 4.53 -2.64 8.49
N LEU A 66 4.78 -3.56 9.42
CA LEU A 66 3.78 -4.50 9.91
C LEU A 66 2.61 -3.78 10.58
N PHE A 67 2.92 -2.76 11.41
CA PHE A 67 1.92 -1.89 12.02
C PHE A 67 1.04 -1.20 10.95
N MET A 68 1.64 -0.55 9.95
CA MET A 68 0.90 0.13 8.89
C MET A 68 0.03 -0.84 8.07
N ARG A 69 0.54 -2.03 7.75
CA ARG A 69 -0.23 -3.06 7.05
C ARG A 69 -1.44 -3.51 7.87
N LYS A 70 -1.24 -3.74 9.17
CA LYS A 70 -2.32 -4.09 10.10
C LYS A 70 -3.37 -2.98 10.19
N GLN A 71 -2.95 -1.71 10.21
CA GLN A 71 -3.89 -0.58 10.22
C GLN A 71 -4.66 -0.44 8.91
N LEU A 72 -4.02 -0.66 7.77
CA LEU A 72 -4.71 -0.64 6.47
C LEU A 72 -5.78 -1.75 6.39
N ILE A 73 -5.46 -2.96 6.87
CA ILE A 73 -6.43 -4.06 6.96
C ILE A 73 -7.57 -3.71 7.92
N LYS A 74 -7.29 -3.08 9.07
CA LYS A 74 -8.34 -2.64 10.00
C LYS A 74 -9.25 -1.57 9.40
N GLN A 75 -8.71 -0.69 8.55
CA GLN A 75 -9.51 0.34 7.86
C GLN A 75 -10.28 -0.21 6.65
N GLN A 76 -9.76 -1.25 5.98
CA GLN A 76 -10.45 -1.94 4.88
C GLN A 76 -11.37 -3.06 5.34
N ALA A 77 -11.21 -3.56 6.57
CA ALA A 77 -12.23 -4.35 7.20
C ALA A 77 -13.50 -3.50 7.16
N PRO A 78 -14.64 -4.04 6.67
CA PRO A 78 -15.89 -3.31 6.77
C PRO A 78 -16.00 -2.90 8.24
N VAL A 79 -16.07 -1.58 8.49
CA VAL A 79 -16.47 -1.06 9.80
C VAL A 79 -17.55 -2.01 10.26
N SER A 80 -17.34 -2.72 11.38
CA SER A 80 -18.31 -3.71 11.84
C SER A 80 -19.65 -3.03 11.66
N PRO A 81 -20.51 -3.49 10.72
CA PRO A 81 -21.83 -2.92 10.65
C PRO A 81 -22.32 -3.07 12.08
N VAL A 82 -22.90 -2.01 12.66
CA VAL A 82 -23.69 -2.18 13.88
C VAL A 82 -24.42 -3.50 13.68
N PRO A 83 -24.17 -4.55 14.49
CA PRO A 83 -24.53 -5.90 14.11
C PRO A 83 -25.95 -5.82 13.60
N MET A 84 -26.19 -6.21 12.34
CA MET A 84 -27.49 -5.96 11.71
C MET A 84 -28.62 -6.50 12.59
N ASP A 85 -28.32 -7.50 13.41
CA ASP A 85 -29.17 -8.02 14.47
C ASP A 85 -29.50 -6.99 15.57
N SER A 86 -28.54 -6.22 16.09
CA SER A 86 -28.82 -5.09 17.00
C SER A 86 -29.75 -4.05 16.37
N PHE A 87 -29.56 -3.72 15.09
CA PHE A 87 -30.46 -2.82 14.38
C PHE A 87 -31.84 -3.44 14.19
N LYS A 88 -31.94 -4.71 13.76
CA LYS A 88 -33.20 -5.45 13.60
C LYS A 88 -33.99 -5.50 14.91
N ASN A 89 -33.32 -5.80 16.02
CA ASN A 89 -33.91 -5.81 17.35
C ASN A 89 -34.42 -4.41 17.74
N GLY A 90 -33.63 -3.37 17.51
CA GLY A 90 -34.05 -1.98 17.76
C GLY A 90 -35.26 -1.55 16.92
N TYR A 91 -35.26 -1.93 15.64
CA TYR A 91 -36.35 -1.68 14.71
C TYR A 91 -37.64 -2.38 15.15
N MET A 92 -37.57 -3.67 15.48
CA MET A 92 -38.72 -4.43 15.97
C MET A 92 -39.29 -3.86 17.27
N ASN A 93 -38.43 -3.43 18.19
CA ASN A 93 -38.86 -2.78 19.42
C ASN A 93 -39.60 -1.46 19.15
N ALA A 94 -39.08 -0.63 18.23
CA ALA A 94 -39.74 0.60 17.83
C ALA A 94 -41.10 0.34 17.16
N VAL A 95 -41.19 -0.66 16.27
CA VAL A 95 -42.46 -1.06 15.63
C VAL A 95 -43.46 -1.57 16.67
N SER A 96 -43.01 -2.33 17.68
CA SER A 96 -43.86 -2.80 18.78
C SER A 96 -44.43 -1.63 19.58
N GLU A 97 -43.60 -0.63 19.90
CA GLU A 97 -44.03 0.58 20.59
C GLU A 97 -45.00 1.43 19.75
N ILE A 98 -44.75 1.57 18.45
CA ILE A 98 -45.67 2.25 17.52
C ILE A 98 -47.04 1.55 17.51
N SER A 99 -47.05 0.22 17.43
CA SER A 99 -48.27 -0.59 17.51
C SER A 99 -49.02 -0.35 18.82
N ARG A 100 -48.30 -0.36 19.96
CA ARG A 100 -48.86 -0.10 21.30
C ARG A 100 -49.46 1.29 21.42
N VAL A 101 -48.74 2.33 20.98
CA VAL A 101 -49.20 3.73 21.03
C VAL A 101 -50.43 3.93 20.17
N MET A 102 -50.46 3.38 18.95
CA MET A 102 -51.64 3.46 18.08
C MET A 102 -52.85 2.74 18.68
N ALA A 103 -52.65 1.59 19.34
CA ALA A 103 -53.71 0.85 20.01
C ALA A 103 -54.28 1.58 21.25
N CYS A 104 -53.43 2.33 21.97
CA CYS A 104 -53.84 3.11 23.15
C CYS A 104 -54.39 4.51 22.82
N THR A 105 -54.33 4.94 21.55
CA THR A 105 -54.78 6.29 21.15
C THR A 105 -56.30 6.30 20.93
N PRO A 106 -57.08 7.08 21.70
CA PRO A 106 -58.53 7.19 21.51
C PRO A 106 -58.85 7.74 20.12
N ALA A 107 -59.88 7.17 19.47
CA ALA A 107 -60.34 7.56 18.13
C ALA A 107 -59.32 7.36 16.98
N MET A 108 -58.29 6.52 17.16
CA MET A 108 -57.38 6.13 16.07
C MET A 108 -58.10 5.26 15.03
N SER A 109 -57.94 5.58 13.75
CA SER A 109 -58.49 4.76 12.66
C SER A 109 -57.73 3.45 12.51
N VAL A 110 -58.46 2.34 12.47
CA VAL A 110 -57.92 0.99 12.25
C VAL A 110 -57.22 0.88 10.89
N ASP A 111 -57.74 1.56 9.88
CA ASP A 111 -57.17 1.53 8.53
C ASP A 111 -55.82 2.24 8.49
N VAL A 112 -55.69 3.37 9.21
CA VAL A 112 -54.40 4.07 9.35
C VAL A 112 -53.39 3.19 10.07
N GLY A 113 -53.79 2.53 11.16
CA GLY A 113 -52.94 1.57 11.88
C GLY A 113 -52.44 0.44 10.96
N LYS A 114 -53.33 -0.15 10.16
CA LYS A 114 -52.96 -1.17 9.17
C LYS A 114 -51.96 -0.63 8.15
N THR A 115 -52.23 0.53 7.56
CA THR A 115 -51.33 1.14 6.56
C THR A 115 -49.93 1.36 7.12
N VAL A 116 -49.83 1.92 8.34
CA VAL A 116 -48.54 2.17 9.01
C VAL A 116 -47.81 0.86 9.27
N MET A 117 -48.48 -0.14 9.85
CA MET A 117 -47.84 -1.43 10.17
C MET A 117 -47.40 -2.21 8.92
N THR A 118 -48.19 -2.17 7.85
CA THR A 118 -47.82 -2.75 6.55
C THR A 118 -46.59 -2.05 5.98
N HIS A 119 -46.55 -0.71 6.00
CA HIS A 119 -45.41 0.05 5.49
C HIS A 119 -44.12 -0.26 6.28
N LEU A 120 -44.19 -0.35 7.61
CA LEU A 120 -43.06 -0.72 8.46
C LEU A 120 -42.56 -2.15 8.15
N GLY A 121 -43.47 -3.11 7.97
CA GLY A 121 -43.11 -4.47 7.59
C GLY A 121 -42.43 -4.55 6.21
N MET A 122 -42.93 -3.80 5.23
CA MET A 122 -42.34 -3.75 3.89
C MET A 122 -40.94 -3.10 3.90
N GLU A 123 -40.76 -2.02 4.66
CA GLU A 123 -39.48 -1.34 4.77
C GLU A 123 -38.44 -2.23 5.48
N PHE A 124 -38.84 -2.97 6.51
CA PHE A 124 -37.98 -3.97 7.16
C PHE A 124 -37.52 -5.07 6.20
N GLN A 125 -38.43 -5.60 5.37
CA GLN A 125 -38.11 -6.60 4.35
C GLN A 125 -37.16 -6.05 3.29
N ARG A 126 -37.28 -4.78 2.91
CA ARG A 126 -36.35 -4.11 1.99
C ARG A 126 -34.95 -4.01 2.59
N MET A 127 -34.85 -3.61 3.86
CA MET A 127 -33.58 -3.50 4.58
C MET A 127 -32.86 -4.86 4.71
N LEU A 128 -33.60 -5.95 4.87
CA LEU A 128 -33.03 -7.31 4.91
C LEU A 128 -32.43 -7.75 3.57
N GLN A 129 -32.98 -7.28 2.44
CA GLN A 129 -32.48 -7.60 1.11
C GLN A 129 -31.21 -6.80 0.75
N SER A 130 -31.06 -5.58 1.26
CA SER A 130 -29.86 -4.77 1.02
C SER A 130 -28.59 -5.28 1.70
N ASP A 131 -28.70 -6.20 2.65
CA ASP A 131 -27.56 -6.76 3.40
C ASP A 131 -27.00 -8.05 2.76
N GLN A 132 -27.56 -8.51 1.64
CA GLN A 132 -27.06 -9.71 0.98
C GLN A 132 -25.72 -9.42 0.28
N PRO A 133 -24.61 -10.09 0.64
CA PRO A 133 -23.32 -9.86 0.00
C PRO A 133 -23.40 -10.31 -1.46
N GLN A 134 -23.28 -9.35 -2.39
CA GLN A 134 -22.95 -9.65 -3.79
C GLN A 134 -21.56 -10.27 -3.85
N ASN A 135 -21.45 -11.59 -3.78
CA ASN A 135 -20.15 -12.24 -3.95
C ASN A 135 -20.25 -13.63 -4.59
N GLU A 136 -20.75 -13.73 -5.84
CA GLU A 136 -20.70 -15.01 -6.60
C GLU A 136 -20.50 -14.88 -8.13
N GLN A 137 -19.74 -13.90 -8.67
CA GLN A 137 -19.48 -13.87 -10.13
C GLN A 137 -18.06 -13.58 -10.65
N GLN A 138 -16.98 -13.75 -9.88
CA GLN A 138 -15.62 -13.55 -10.43
C GLN A 138 -14.60 -14.70 -10.29
N GLN A 139 -15.03 -15.94 -10.02
CA GLN A 139 -14.07 -17.05 -9.80
C GLN A 139 -14.02 -18.14 -10.88
N GLN A 140 -14.34 -17.83 -12.16
CA GLN A 140 -14.27 -18.84 -13.24
C GLN A 140 -13.25 -18.59 -14.36
N GLN A 141 -12.24 -17.74 -14.18
CA GLN A 141 -11.14 -17.65 -15.16
C GLN A 141 -9.75 -17.54 -14.53
N GLN A 142 -9.38 -18.50 -13.66
CA GLN A 142 -7.97 -18.83 -13.49
C GLN A 142 -7.77 -20.24 -12.91
N GLN A 143 -7.97 -21.27 -13.72
CA GLN A 143 -7.50 -22.61 -13.36
C GLN A 143 -6.98 -23.39 -14.57
N GLN A 144 -5.82 -22.97 -15.05
CA GLN A 144 -4.74 -23.82 -15.60
C GLN A 144 -3.56 -22.87 -15.74
N ILE A 145 -2.49 -22.96 -14.93
CA ILE A 145 -1.36 -23.85 -15.18
C ILE A 145 -0.54 -23.96 -13.87
N LYS A 146 -0.38 -25.18 -13.38
CA LYS A 146 0.67 -25.67 -12.45
C LYS A 146 0.63 -27.20 -12.60
N LEU A 147 1.69 -27.98 -12.79
CA LEU A 147 3.14 -27.83 -12.78
C LEU A 147 3.71 -28.94 -13.69
N ALA A 148 4.81 -28.68 -14.41
CA ALA A 148 5.83 -29.70 -14.68
C ALA A 148 7.12 -29.03 -15.21
N SER A 149 8.16 -29.11 -14.37
CA SER A 149 9.59 -29.21 -14.71
C SER A 149 10.07 -28.88 -16.13
N SER A 150 11.02 -27.93 -16.26
CA SER A 150 11.97 -27.90 -17.38
C SER A 150 12.84 -29.17 -17.38
N PRO A 151 13.30 -29.65 -18.56
CA PRO A 151 14.49 -29.06 -19.17
C PRO A 151 14.38 -28.81 -20.68
N ILE A 152 15.11 -27.78 -21.12
CA ILE A 152 15.79 -27.60 -22.42
C ILE A 152 15.17 -28.24 -23.68
N SER A 153 14.80 -27.39 -24.63
CA SER A 153 15.01 -27.62 -26.08
C SER A 153 14.86 -26.29 -26.82
N ARG A 154 15.93 -25.88 -27.51
CA ARG A 154 15.99 -24.71 -28.39
C ARG A 154 15.19 -25.04 -29.67
N PRO A 155 14.38 -24.12 -30.23
CA PRO A 155 13.87 -24.31 -31.57
C PRO A 155 15.00 -23.99 -32.56
N GLY A 156 15.48 -25.03 -33.23
CA GLY A 156 16.26 -24.89 -34.46
C GLY A 156 15.34 -24.42 -35.60
N SER A 157 15.85 -23.53 -36.43
CA SER A 157 15.25 -23.09 -37.70
C SER A 157 16.39 -22.55 -38.59
N PRO A 158 16.25 -22.64 -39.91
CA PRO A 158 16.91 -23.63 -40.73
C PRO A 158 18.18 -23.07 -41.37
N ALA A 159 19.23 -23.89 -41.42
CA ALA A 159 20.34 -23.65 -42.33
C ALA A 159 19.84 -23.82 -43.77
N SER A 160 19.70 -22.71 -44.50
CA SER A 160 19.63 -22.73 -45.96
C SER A 160 20.98 -22.32 -46.53
N SER A 161 21.61 -23.32 -47.12
CA SER A 161 22.55 -23.31 -48.24
C SER A 161 22.83 -21.97 -48.93
N GLY A 162 24.12 -21.69 -49.14
CA GLY A 162 24.61 -20.67 -50.07
C GLY A 162 26.12 -20.45 -49.96
N TYR A 163 26.94 -21.40 -50.42
CA TYR A 163 28.35 -21.16 -50.72
C TYR A 163 28.45 -20.46 -52.08
N HIS A 164 29.05 -19.26 -52.14
CA HIS A 164 29.77 -18.81 -53.33
C HIS A 164 30.77 -17.67 -53.02
N SER A 165 32.05 -18.05 -53.07
CA SER A 165 33.30 -17.40 -53.49
C SER A 165 33.74 -15.97 -53.09
N ASP A 166 35.02 -15.94 -52.70
CA ASP A 166 36.06 -14.90 -52.66
C ASP A 166 35.87 -13.59 -53.43
N ALA A 167 36.26 -12.47 -52.80
CA ALA A 167 37.36 -11.59 -53.24
C ALA A 167 37.55 -10.36 -52.31
N GLU A 168 38.78 -10.21 -51.81
CA GLU A 168 39.59 -8.97 -51.63
C GLU A 168 38.95 -7.67 -51.09
N GLY A 169 39.58 -7.11 -50.03
CA GLY A 169 39.82 -5.66 -49.96
C GLY A 169 39.20 -4.84 -48.82
N SER A 170 40.09 -4.34 -47.95
CA SER A 170 40.07 -2.99 -47.35
C SER A 170 39.21 -2.66 -46.11
N GLU A 171 39.99 -2.28 -45.08
CA GLU A 171 39.85 -1.10 -44.23
C GLU A 171 38.83 -1.08 -43.08
N ALA A 172 39.42 -1.03 -41.88
CA ALA A 172 38.78 -0.78 -40.61
C ALA A 172 38.32 0.67 -40.49
N ALA A 173 37.04 0.87 -40.15
CA ALA A 173 36.55 2.02 -39.38
C ALA A 173 35.08 1.81 -38.97
N THR A 174 34.77 1.90 -37.67
CA THR A 174 33.72 2.79 -37.12
C THR A 174 33.36 2.45 -35.66
N SER A 175 33.73 3.40 -34.79
CA SER A 175 33.02 4.01 -33.65
C SER A 175 32.19 3.17 -32.63
N PRO A 176 32.35 3.42 -31.31
CA PRO A 176 31.53 2.82 -30.25
C PRO A 176 30.18 3.55 -30.09
N GLN A 177 29.07 2.83 -30.07
CA GLN A 177 27.76 3.38 -29.68
C GLN A 177 27.62 3.53 -28.16
N PRO A 178 26.98 4.61 -27.67
CA PRO A 178 26.58 4.78 -26.28
C PRO A 178 25.10 4.42 -26.09
N ALA A 179 24.77 3.55 -25.13
CA ALA A 179 23.41 3.38 -24.62
C ALA A 179 23.48 2.80 -23.20
N SER A 180 23.32 3.67 -22.21
CA SER A 180 22.11 3.74 -21.37
C SER A 180 21.95 2.55 -20.43
N ASN A 181 22.53 2.67 -19.24
CA ASN A 181 22.01 2.00 -18.05
C ASN A 181 22.24 2.93 -16.84
N PRO A 182 21.19 3.52 -16.23
CA PRO A 182 21.33 4.15 -14.94
C PRO A 182 21.37 3.04 -13.90
N MET A 183 22.54 2.44 -13.72
CA MET A 183 22.77 1.50 -12.63
C MET A 183 22.70 2.29 -11.32
N TRP A 184 21.60 2.11 -10.61
CA TRP A 184 21.42 2.63 -9.26
C TRP A 184 22.61 2.14 -8.41
N ARG A 185 23.35 3.06 -7.78
CA ARG A 185 24.48 2.74 -6.89
C ARG A 185 24.08 3.08 -5.46
N PRO A 186 24.08 2.11 -4.53
CA PRO A 186 23.99 2.40 -3.11
C PRO A 186 25.24 3.19 -2.68
N TRP A 187 25.05 4.07 -1.70
CA TRP A 187 26.12 4.83 -1.05
C TRP A 187 26.99 3.94 -0.15
#